data_AF-A0A947B296-F1
#
_entry.id   AF-A0A947B296-F1
#
_cell.length_a   1.000
_cell.length_b   1.000
_cell.length_c   1.000
_cell.angle_alpha   90.00
_cell.angle_beta   90.00
_cell.angle_gamma   90.00
#
_symmetry.space_group_name_H-M   'P 1'
#
loop_
_entity.id
_entity.type
_entity.pdbx_description
1 polymer ?
#
loop_
_entity_poly.entity_id
_entity_poly.type
_entity_poly.pdbx_seq_one_letter_code
_entity_poly.pdbx_strand_id
1 'polypeptide(L)'
;PASSIQYPASSIEAIEMIDKETKKKLKKIQKEIKKVKRELSKTELRPCQNDAELKQKEEDLKELSKRHRELEKEQDRYILDTGRVKHSL
;
A
#
# COMPACT_ATOMS: atom_id res chain seq x y z
N PRO A 1 15.91 2.85 14.94
CA PRO A 1 14.76 2.00 15.32
C PRO A 1 13.80 1.81 14.13
N ALA A 2 13.95 0.70 13.42
CA ALA A 2 13.11 0.34 12.28
C ALA A 2 11.75 -0.15 12.79
N SER A 3 10.75 0.73 12.77
CA SER A 3 9.35 0.34 13.00
C SER A 3 8.89 -0.55 11.86
N SER A 4 9.14 -1.84 12.00
CA SER A 4 8.51 -2.88 11.20
C SER A 4 7.02 -2.83 11.52
N ILE A 5 6.23 -2.27 10.60
CA ILE A 5 4.77 -2.35 10.66
C ILE A 5 4.42 -3.82 10.49
N GLN A 6 4.28 -4.50 11.62
CA GLN A 6 3.87 -5.88 11.71
C GLN A 6 2.35 -5.89 11.54
N TYR A 7 1.88 -6.24 10.34
CA TYR A 7 0.46 -6.47 10.11
C TYR A 7 0.02 -7.60 11.06
N PRO A 8 -1.01 -7.39 11.90
CA PRO A 8 -1.45 -8.40 12.84
C PRO A 8 -1.91 -9.65 12.09
N ALA A 9 -1.49 -10.82 12.58
CA ALA A 9 -1.85 -12.12 12.01
C ALA A 9 -3.37 -12.33 11.89
N SER A 10 -4.19 -11.58 12.65
CA SER A 10 -5.65 -11.61 12.59
C SER A 10 -6.24 -11.15 11.26
N SER A 11 -5.52 -10.39 10.42
CA SER A 11 -6.00 -10.01 9.08
C SER A 11 -5.85 -11.12 8.03
N ILE A 12 -5.07 -12.17 8.31
CA ILE A 12 -4.89 -13.32 7.41
C ILE A 12 -6.05 -14.32 7.58
N GLU A 13 -6.62 -14.42 8.78
CA GLU A 13 -7.73 -15.33 9.10
C GLU A 13 -9.08 -14.86 8.51
N ALA A 14 -9.30 -13.54 8.34
CA ALA A 14 -10.51 -13.01 7.69
C ALA A 14 -10.62 -13.32 6.18
N ILE A 15 -9.58 -13.89 5.57
CA ILE A 15 -9.49 -14.14 4.12
C ILE A 15 -10.17 -15.47 3.72
N GLU A 16 -10.56 -16.32 4.66
CA GLU A 16 -11.12 -17.65 4.35
C GLU A 16 -12.52 -17.62 3.71
N MET A 17 -13.26 -16.51 3.79
CA MET A 17 -14.57 -16.33 3.14
C MET A 17 -14.56 -15.43 1.90
N ILE A 18 -13.39 -15.04 1.38
CA ILE A 18 -13.28 -14.14 0.22
C ILE A 18 -13.15 -14.94 -1.07
N ASP A 19 -13.94 -14.59 -2.09
CA ASP A 19 -13.89 -15.19 -3.43
C ASP A 19 -12.46 -15.29 -3.99
N LYS A 20 -12.16 -16.38 -4.72
CA LYS A 20 -10.81 -16.68 -5.23
C LYS A 20 -10.28 -15.58 -6.14
N GLU A 21 -11.15 -14.89 -6.89
CA GLU A 21 -10.74 -13.77 -7.73
C GLU A 21 -10.39 -12.55 -6.89
N THR A 22 -11.20 -12.25 -5.88
CA THR A 22 -10.95 -11.12 -4.97
C THR A 22 -9.65 -11.32 -4.17
N LYS A 23 -9.36 -12.56 -3.73
CA LYS A 23 -8.08 -12.90 -3.10
C LYS A 23 -6.88 -12.69 -4.04
N LYS A 24 -7.02 -13.00 -5.33
CA LYS A 24 -5.97 -12.74 -6.35
C LYS A 24 -5.77 -11.25 -6.57
N LYS A 25 -6.84 -10.46 -6.66
CA LYS A 25 -6.77 -9.00 -6.81
C LYS A 25 -6.13 -8.34 -5.59
N LEU A 26 -6.52 -8.74 -4.39
CA LEU A 26 -5.96 -8.22 -3.13
C LEU A 26 -4.46 -8.53 -3.02
N LYS A 27 -4.03 -9.74 -3.40
CA LYS A 27 -2.59 -10.08 -3.49
C LYS A 27 -1.84 -9.24 -4.51
N LYS A 28 -2.44 -8.88 -5.65
CA LYS A 28 -1.82 -7.98 -6.63
C LYS A 28 -1.65 -6.57 -6.05
N ILE A 29 -2.69 -6.03 -5.43
CA ILE A 29 -2.65 -4.70 -4.79
C ILE A 29 -1.58 -4.66 -3.68
N GLN A 30 -1.50 -5.70 -2.84
CA GLN A 30 -0.44 -5.81 -1.82
C GLN A 30 0.98 -5.84 -2.41
N LYS A 31 1.17 -6.54 -3.54
CA LYS A 31 2.46 -6.55 -4.25
C LYS A 31 2.80 -5.16 -4.79
N GLU A 32 1.83 -4.47 -5.36
CA GLU A 32 2.00 -3.09 -5.85
C GLU A 32 2.31 -2.13 -4.71
N ILE A 33 1.63 -2.19 -3.57
CA ILE A 33 1.95 -1.40 -2.37
C ILE A 33 3.40 -1.64 -1.94
N LYS A 34 3.84 -2.91 -1.89
CA LYS A 34 5.22 -3.24 -1.53
C LYS A 34 6.23 -2.69 -2.54
N LYS A 35 5.89 -2.68 -3.82
CA LYS A 35 6.72 -2.11 -4.89
C LYS A 35 6.83 -0.59 -4.74
N VAL A 36 5.71 0.11 -4.57
CA VAL A 36 5.67 1.56 -4.37
C VAL A 36 6.42 1.97 -3.10
N LYS A 37 6.31 1.22 -1.99
CA LYS A 37 7.11 1.46 -0.77
C LYS A 37 8.61 1.36 -1.02
N ARG A 38 9.05 0.39 -1.83
CA ARG A 38 10.46 0.24 -2.21
C ARG A 38 10.93 1.38 -3.10
N GLU A 39 10.09 1.83 -4.03
CA GLU A 39 10.38 2.97 -4.89
C GLU A 39 10.48 4.27 -4.08
N LEU A 40 9.55 4.52 -3.15
CA LEU A 40 9.63 5.64 -2.19
C LEU A 40 10.96 5.64 -1.44
N SER A 41 11.31 4.53 -0.79
CA SER A 41 12.56 4.43 -0.03
C SER A 41 13.80 4.64 -0.91
N LYS A 42 13.80 4.15 -2.16
CA LYS A 42 14.90 4.41 -3.10
C LYS A 42 14.98 5.88 -3.48
N THR A 43 13.85 6.52 -3.76
CA THR A 43 13.79 7.93 -4.13
C THR A 43 14.21 8.81 -2.96
N GLU A 44 13.76 8.53 -1.73
CA GLU A 44 14.16 9.23 -0.49
C GLU A 44 15.66 9.18 -0.24
N LEU A 45 16.30 8.04 -0.49
CA LEU A 45 17.74 7.85 -0.29
C LEU A 45 18.60 8.27 -1.49
N ARG A 46 17.97 8.68 -2.61
CA ARG A 46 18.71 9.16 -3.78
C ARG A 46 19.44 10.46 -3.44
N PRO A 47 20.77 10.54 -3.62
CA PRO A 47 21.49 11.79 -3.46
C PRO A 47 21.08 12.78 -4.55
N CYS A 48 20.95 14.05 -4.20
CA CYS A 48 20.70 15.14 -5.14
C CYS A 48 21.95 16.03 -5.21
N GLN A 49 22.36 16.39 -6.41
CA GLN A 49 23.54 17.21 -6.65
C GLN A 49 23.21 18.69 -6.90
N ASN A 50 21.94 19.01 -7.20
CA ASN A 50 21.48 20.36 -7.48
C ASN A 50 19.99 20.55 -7.08
N ASP A 51 19.55 21.81 -7.06
CA ASP A 51 18.18 22.19 -6.68
C ASP A 51 17.12 21.67 -7.66
N ALA A 52 17.46 21.49 -8.94
CA ALA A 52 16.54 20.93 -9.92
C ALA A 52 16.26 19.45 -9.64
N GLU A 53 17.28 18.67 -9.28
CA GLU A 53 17.16 17.28 -8.85
C GLU A 53 16.42 17.16 -7.52
N LEU A 54 16.60 18.11 -6.61
CA LEU A 54 15.84 18.15 -5.36
C LEU A 54 14.35 18.37 -5.63
N LYS A 55 13.99 19.34 -6.49
CA LYS A 55 12.59 19.58 -6.87
C LYS A 55 11.97 18.37 -7.57
N GLN A 56 12.68 17.77 -8.52
CA GLN A 56 12.19 16.57 -9.20
C GLN A 56 11.95 15.42 -8.21
N LYS A 57 12.86 15.23 -7.26
CA LYS A 57 12.70 14.23 -6.20
C LYS A 57 11.49 14.51 -5.31
N GLU A 58 11.24 15.76 -4.94
CA GLU A 58 10.06 16.15 -4.16
C GLU A 58 8.75 15.86 -4.92
N GLU A 59 8.71 16.15 -6.22
CA GLU A 59 7.57 15.83 -7.09
C GLU A 59 7.36 14.31 -7.20
N ASP A 60 8.43 13.56 -7.47
CA ASP A 60 8.40 12.10 -7.56
C ASP A 60 7.91 11.47 -6.24
N LEU A 61 8.39 11.96 -5.09
CA LEU A 61 7.95 11.50 -3.76
C LEU A 61 6.47 11.80 -3.51
N LYS A 62 5.99 12.97 -3.94
CA LYS A 62 4.60 13.37 -3.82
C LYS A 62 3.69 12.48 -4.68
N GLU A 63 4.09 12.18 -5.91
CA GLU A 63 3.35 11.29 -6.80
C GLU A 63 3.32 9.85 -6.26
N LEU A 64 4.47 9.32 -5.84
CA LEU A 64 4.55 7.97 -5.26
C LEU A 64 3.73 7.85 -3.98
N SER A 65 3.74 8.89 -3.13
CA SER A 65 2.91 8.92 -1.90
C SER A 65 1.43 8.96 -2.21
N LYS A 66 1.02 9.73 -3.24
CA LYS A 66 -0.37 9.76 -3.71
C LYS A 66 -0.80 8.38 -4.21
N ARG A 67 0.01 7.75 -5.05
CA ARG A 67 -0.25 6.40 -5.58
C ARG A 67 -0.32 5.35 -4.48
N HIS A 68 0.55 5.43 -3.48
CA HIS A 68 0.49 4.57 -2.30
C HIS A 68 -0.85 4.69 -1.58
N ARG A 69 -1.28 5.92 -1.30
CA ARG A 69 -2.55 6.19 -0.61
C ARG A 69 -3.77 5.74 -1.43
N GLU A 70 -3.72 5.84 -2.75
CA GLU A 70 -4.77 5.34 -3.64
C GLU A 70 -4.87 3.82 -3.59
N LEU A 71 -3.73 3.12 -3.63
CA LEU A 71 -3.68 1.65 -3.51
C LEU A 71 -4.14 1.16 -2.13
N GLU A 72 -3.81 1.88 -1.05
CA GLU A 72 -4.32 1.58 0.29
C GLU A 72 -5.84 1.75 0.36
N LYS A 73 -6.38 2.87 -0.16
CA LYS A 73 -7.84 3.07 -0.25
C LYS A 73 -8.52 2.00 -1.09
N GLU A 74 -7.88 1.54 -2.16
CA GLU A 74 -8.42 0.47 -2.99
C GLU A 74 -8.40 -0.87 -2.25
N GLN A 75 -7.29 -1.19 -1.56
CA GLN A 75 -7.21 -2.35 -0.68
C GLN A 75 -8.31 -2.33 0.39
N ASP A 76 -8.49 -1.20 1.07
CA ASP A 76 -9.51 -1.01 2.11
C ASP A 76 -10.92 -1.19 1.54
N ARG A 77 -11.21 -0.67 0.34
CA ARG A 77 -12.50 -0.91 -0.33
C ARG A 77 -12.74 -2.38 -0.59
N TYR A 78 -11.75 -3.10 -1.12
CA TYR A 78 -11.89 -4.54 -1.33
C TYR A 78 -12.14 -5.29 -0.01
N ILE A 79 -11.49 -4.89 1.09
CA ILE A 79 -11.70 -5.47 2.42
C ILE A 79 -13.09 -5.12 2.96
N LEU A 80 -13.57 -3.89 2.81
CA LEU A 80 -14.89 -3.45 3.28
C LEU A 80 -16.03 -4.05 2.46
N ASP A 81 -15.88 -4.15 1.13
CA ASP A 81 -16.88 -4.75 0.25
C ASP A 81 -16.98 -6.26 0.47
N THR A 82 -15.86 -6.93 0.73
CA THR A 82 -15.86 -8.36 1.14
C THR A 82 -16.26 -8.55 2.61
N GLY A 83 -16.02 -7.54 3.44
CA GLY A 83 -16.34 -7.46 4.86
C GLY A 83 -17.75 -6.96 5.17
N ARG A 84 -18.66 -6.85 4.17
CA ARG A 84 -20.10 -6.62 4.37
C ARG A 84 -20.83 -7.80 5.06
N VAL A 85 -20.09 -8.57 5.86
CA VAL A 85 -20.54 -9.65 6.73
C VAL A 85 -20.19 -9.22 8.16
N LYS A 86 -21.24 -8.80 8.88
CA LYS A 86 -21.30 -8.54 10.34
C LYS A 86 -20.83 -7.17 10.84
N HIS A 87 -21.51 -6.11 10.41
CA HIS A 87 -21.99 -5.15 11.42
C HIS A 87 -23.31 -5.69 11.97
N SER A 88 -23.21 -6.57 12.97
CA SER A 88 -24.33 -6.79 13.90
C SER A 88 -24.42 -5.57 14.81
N LEU A 89 -25.61 -4.96 14.81
CA LEU A 89 -26.09 -3.93 15.73
C LEU A 89 -25.72 -4.22 17.19
#